data_AF-A0A366SEQ0-F1
#
_entry.id   AF-A0A366SEQ0-F1
#
_cell.length_a   1.000
_cell.length_b   1.000
_cell.length_c   1.000
_cell.angle_alpha   90.00
_cell.angle_beta   90.00
_cell.angle_gamma   90.00
#
_symmetry.space_group_name_H-M   'P 1'
#
loop_
_entity.id
_entity.type
_entity.pdbx_description
1 polymer ?
#
loop_
_entity_poly.entity_id
_entity_poly.type
_entity_poly.pdbx_seq_one_letter_code
_entity_poly.pdbx_strand_id
1 'polypeptide(L)'
;MREKHWRILQEAQIKAIPSNDFSLYDQTLDTAFLLNIISTEVANLDLSPLEKYFALALGYQGAKGDVKARPMKKWFNTNYHYLVPKFEKNTQIKVPRKFMAILEKYEYQPESLKEAGLAYALDQIVDLVTQDAEGIHLYTMNQAETARYIYQATTAIFQNLSHAS
;
A
#
# COMPACT_ATOMS: atom_id res chain seq x y z
N MET A 1 5.55 8.34 12.05
CA MET A 1 4.26 9.09 12.14
C MET A 1 3.07 8.17 12.41
N ARG A 2 2.81 7.13 11.59
CA ARG A 2 1.67 6.21 11.78
C ARG A 2 1.63 5.53 13.16
N GLU A 3 2.75 4.96 13.59
CA GLU A 3 2.88 4.34 14.92
C GLU A 3 2.45 5.27 16.05
N LYS A 4 2.94 6.52 16.03
CA LYS A 4 2.56 7.54 17.01
C LYS A 4 1.05 7.77 17.05
N HIS A 5 0.38 7.90 15.91
CA HIS A 5 -1.06 8.12 15.86
C HIS A 5 -1.85 6.91 16.39
N TRP A 6 -1.44 5.69 16.05
CA TRP A 6 -2.08 4.49 16.57
C TRP A 6 -1.91 4.33 18.08
N ARG A 7 -0.73 4.64 18.62
CA ARG A 7 -0.52 4.64 20.09
C ARG A 7 -1.45 5.63 20.79
N ILE A 8 -1.63 6.82 20.24
CA ILE A 8 -2.59 7.83 20.76
C ILE A 8 -4.02 7.26 20.77
N LEU A 9 -4.46 6.62 19.68
CA LEU A 9 -5.80 6.02 19.60
C LEU A 9 -5.98 4.86 20.58
N GLN A 10 -4.94 4.04 20.76
CA GLN A 10 -4.93 2.93 21.71
C GLN A 10 -4.97 3.43 23.16
N GLU A 11 -4.16 4.43 23.50
CA GLU A 11 -4.15 5.09 24.82
C GLU A 11 -5.50 5.72 25.13
N ALA A 12 -6.19 6.25 24.11
CA ALA A 12 -7.56 6.75 24.21
C ALA A 12 -8.64 5.64 24.26
N GLN A 13 -8.25 4.36 24.32
CA GLN A 13 -9.14 3.19 24.37
C GLN A 13 -10.12 3.09 23.20
N ILE A 14 -9.77 3.65 22.04
CA ILE A 14 -10.58 3.54 20.81
C ILE A 14 -10.46 2.10 20.28
N LYS A 15 -11.58 1.40 20.20
CA LYS A 15 -11.62 -0.01 19.78
C LYS A 15 -11.55 -0.20 18.27
N ALA A 16 -12.02 0.77 17.50
CA ALA A 16 -11.99 0.77 16.05
C ALA A 16 -10.82 1.64 15.57
N ILE A 17 -9.64 1.01 15.41
CA ILE A 17 -8.44 1.72 14.94
C ILE A 17 -8.47 1.76 13.40
N PRO A 18 -8.52 2.96 12.78
CA PRO A 18 -8.43 3.07 11.33
C PRO A 18 -7.06 2.64 10.83
N SER A 19 -7.05 2.09 9.62
CA SER A 19 -5.84 1.78 8.87
C SER A 19 -6.02 2.25 7.44
N ASN A 20 -4.92 2.43 6.71
CA ASN A 20 -4.90 3.01 5.37
C ASN A 20 -5.41 4.48 5.32
N ASP A 21 -5.44 5.15 6.47
CA ASP A 21 -5.81 6.56 6.63
C ASP A 21 -4.61 7.49 6.38
N PHE A 22 -3.39 7.01 6.68
CA PHE A 22 -2.17 7.72 6.34
C PHE A 22 -1.92 7.69 4.84
N SER A 23 -1.59 8.86 4.28
CA SER A 23 -1.13 9.02 2.92
C SER A 23 0.14 9.86 2.87
N LEU A 24 1.00 9.62 1.89
CA LEU A 24 2.13 10.52 1.59
C LEU A 24 1.66 11.80 0.89
N TYR A 25 0.47 11.80 0.30
CA TYR A 25 -0.09 12.97 -0.37
C TYR A 25 -1.61 13.03 -0.29
N ASP A 26 -2.30 12.05 -0.86
CA ASP A 26 -3.76 11.97 -0.90
C ASP A 26 -4.25 10.51 -1.00
N GLN A 27 -5.28 10.17 -0.22
CA GLN A 27 -5.86 8.81 -0.22
C GLN A 27 -6.47 8.39 -1.56
N THR A 28 -6.97 9.35 -2.35
CA THR A 28 -7.51 9.04 -3.67
C THR A 28 -6.39 8.68 -4.66
N LEU A 29 -5.26 9.38 -4.57
CA LEU A 29 -4.02 9.02 -5.27
C LEU A 29 -3.49 7.65 -4.81
N ASP A 30 -3.48 7.35 -3.51
CA ASP A 30 -3.05 6.04 -3.00
C ASP A 30 -3.86 4.92 -3.66
N THR A 31 -5.19 5.09 -3.71
CA THR A 31 -6.10 4.14 -4.34
C THR A 31 -5.85 4.03 -5.85
N ALA A 32 -5.65 5.17 -6.52
CA ALA A 32 -5.35 5.18 -7.95
C ALA A 32 -4.05 4.41 -8.26
N PHE A 33 -3.00 4.64 -7.47
CA PHE A 33 -1.71 3.99 -7.65
C PHE A 33 -1.80 2.48 -7.36
N LEU A 34 -2.47 2.10 -6.27
CA LEU A 34 -2.73 0.70 -5.92
C LEU A 34 -3.43 -0.07 -7.06
N LEU A 35 -4.42 0.57 -7.69
CA LEU A 35 -5.23 -0.02 -8.76
C LEU A 35 -4.59 0.11 -10.15
N ASN A 36 -3.34 0.58 -10.24
CA ASN A 36 -2.65 0.82 -11.51
C ASN A 36 -3.39 1.83 -12.43
N ILE A 37 -4.10 2.78 -11.83
CA ILE A 37 -4.70 3.94 -12.51
C ILE A 37 -3.62 5.01 -12.66
N ILE A 38 -2.58 4.68 -13.42
CA ILE A 38 -1.44 5.53 -13.73
C ILE A 38 -1.58 5.94 -15.19
N SER A 39 -1.54 7.25 -15.48
CA SER A 39 -1.63 7.72 -16.86
C SER A 39 -0.44 7.28 -17.70
N THR A 40 -0.67 7.05 -18.99
CA THR A 40 0.35 6.57 -19.93
C THR A 40 1.61 7.45 -19.93
N GLU A 41 1.44 8.78 -19.83
CA GLU A 41 2.55 9.75 -19.73
C GLU A 41 3.50 9.44 -18.56
N VAL A 42 2.96 9.22 -17.36
CA VAL A 42 3.76 8.93 -16.14
C VAL A 42 4.27 7.49 -16.14
N ALA A 43 3.46 6.55 -16.62
CA ALA A 43 3.83 5.14 -16.68
C ALA A 43 5.09 4.92 -17.52
N ASN A 44 5.24 5.68 -18.61
CA ASN A 44 6.35 5.60 -19.56
C ASN A 44 7.63 6.33 -19.10
N LEU A 45 7.57 7.12 -18.02
CA LEU A 45 8.78 7.74 -17.47
C LEU A 45 9.64 6.67 -16.77
N ASP A 46 10.95 6.81 -16.89
CA ASP A 46 11.92 5.97 -16.17
C ASP A 46 12.10 6.43 -14.71
N LEU A 47 11.00 6.43 -13.98
CA LEU A 47 10.90 6.83 -12.58
C LEU A 47 10.65 5.61 -11.70
N SER A 48 11.19 5.63 -10.48
CA SER A 48 10.83 4.68 -9.43
C SER A 48 9.33 4.75 -9.13
N PRO A 49 8.73 3.70 -8.53
CA PRO A 49 7.31 3.72 -8.16
C PRO A 49 6.93 4.93 -7.30
N LEU A 50 7.78 5.29 -6.33
CA LEU A 50 7.54 6.44 -5.46
C LEU A 50 7.62 7.78 -6.22
N GLU A 51 8.58 7.92 -7.14
CA GLU A 51 8.65 9.10 -8.00
C GLU A 51 7.43 9.19 -8.93
N LYS A 52 6.94 8.07 -9.49
CA LYS A 52 5.70 8.04 -10.29
C LYS A 52 4.48 8.44 -9.47
N TYR A 53 4.40 7.99 -8.22
CA TYR A 53 3.36 8.38 -7.29
C TYR A 53 3.32 9.91 -7.13
N PHE A 54 4.46 10.53 -6.83
CA PHE A 54 4.52 12.00 -6.70
C PHE A 54 4.34 12.72 -8.03
N ALA A 55 4.80 12.15 -9.15
CA ALA A 55 4.62 12.75 -10.48
C ALA A 55 3.13 12.86 -10.87
N LEU A 56 2.27 11.94 -10.41
CA LEU A 56 0.82 12.04 -10.63
C LEU A 56 0.19 13.22 -9.87
N ALA A 57 0.70 13.55 -8.68
CA ALA A 57 0.21 14.65 -7.86
C ALA A 57 0.79 16.01 -8.27
N LEU A 58 2.12 16.08 -8.32
CA LEU A 58 2.89 17.31 -8.41
C LEU A 58 3.40 17.61 -9.82
N GLY A 59 3.18 16.69 -10.75
CA GLY A 59 3.91 16.70 -12.01
C GLY A 59 5.36 16.28 -11.80
N TYR A 60 6.10 16.23 -12.90
CA TYR A 60 7.53 15.95 -12.90
C TYR A 60 8.16 16.75 -14.02
N GLN A 61 9.26 17.45 -13.75
CA GLN A 61 10.03 18.14 -14.77
C GLN A 61 11.51 17.84 -14.54
N GLY A 62 12.14 17.13 -15.47
CA GLY A 62 13.54 16.74 -15.33
C GLY A 62 14.09 16.01 -16.55
N ALA A 63 15.29 15.45 -16.41
CA ALA A 63 15.98 14.74 -17.50
C ALA A 63 15.20 13.53 -18.04
N LYS A 64 14.32 12.96 -17.23
CA LYS A 64 13.53 11.76 -17.56
C LYS A 64 12.20 12.08 -18.24
N GLY A 65 11.84 13.36 -18.38
CA GLY A 65 10.62 13.83 -19.04
C GLY A 65 9.96 15.03 -18.35
N ASP A 66 8.81 15.41 -18.88
CA ASP A 66 8.00 16.52 -18.38
C ASP A 66 6.51 16.12 -18.37
N VAL A 67 5.88 16.20 -17.20
CA VAL A 67 4.47 15.91 -16.97
C VAL A 67 3.91 16.97 -16.03
N LYS A 68 2.79 17.58 -16.42
CA LYS A 68 2.14 18.61 -15.60
C LYS A 68 1.37 18.01 -14.44
N ALA A 69 1.43 18.70 -13.30
CA ALA A 69 0.54 18.45 -12.17
C ALA A 69 -0.92 18.54 -12.61
N ARG A 70 -1.77 17.71 -12.00
CA ARG A 70 -3.20 17.69 -12.31
C ARG A 70 -3.99 18.57 -11.35
N PRO A 71 -5.10 19.17 -11.81
CA PRO A 71 -5.95 19.94 -10.94
C PRO A 71 -6.56 19.04 -9.85
N MET A 72 -6.49 19.53 -8.62
CA MET A 72 -7.16 18.92 -7.47
C MET A 72 -8.57 19.49 -7.32
N LYS A 73 -9.46 18.74 -6.67
CA LYS A 73 -10.83 19.20 -6.35
C LYS A 73 -11.04 19.27 -4.85
N LYS A 74 -11.92 20.16 -4.40
CA LYS A 74 -12.39 20.16 -3.00
C LYS A 74 -13.13 18.86 -2.71
N TRP A 75 -12.83 18.27 -1.57
CA TRP A 75 -13.54 17.11 -1.05
C TRP A 75 -14.82 17.56 -0.36
N PHE A 76 -15.95 17.38 -1.05
CA PHE A 76 -17.26 17.84 -0.61
C PHE A 76 -17.24 19.32 -0.20
N ASN A 77 -17.78 19.63 0.98
CA ASN A 77 -17.81 20.96 1.58
C ASN A 77 -16.63 21.23 2.53
N THR A 78 -15.61 20.37 2.54
CA THR A 78 -14.41 20.55 3.38
C THR A 78 -13.37 21.43 2.69
N ASN A 79 -12.30 21.80 3.39
CA ASN A 79 -11.12 22.44 2.79
C ASN A 79 -10.03 21.43 2.35
N TYR A 80 -10.28 20.13 2.51
CA TYR A 80 -9.39 19.10 1.97
C TYR A 80 -9.51 19.06 0.44
N HIS A 81 -8.38 18.91 -0.24
CA HIS A 81 -8.33 18.77 -1.69
C HIS A 81 -7.81 17.37 -2.02
N TYR A 82 -8.44 16.72 -2.98
CA TYR A 82 -8.05 15.37 -3.41
C TYR A 82 -7.64 15.38 -4.88
N LEU A 83 -6.76 14.45 -5.24
CA LEU A 83 -6.39 14.24 -6.64
C LEU A 83 -7.51 13.47 -7.33
N VAL A 84 -7.94 13.96 -8.49
CA VAL A 84 -8.94 13.25 -9.30
C VAL A 84 -8.21 12.20 -10.15
N PRO A 85 -8.48 10.89 -9.95
CA PRO A 85 -7.92 9.85 -10.81
C PRO A 85 -8.43 10.04 -12.24
N LYS A 86 -7.52 9.91 -13.21
CA LYS A 86 -7.87 9.98 -14.64
C LYS A 86 -7.83 8.58 -15.22
N PHE A 87 -8.92 8.21 -15.86
CA PHE A 87 -9.00 7.01 -16.68
C PHE A 87 -8.76 7.39 -18.14
N GLU A 88 -7.93 6.61 -18.82
CA GLU A 88 -7.68 6.65 -20.25
C GLU A 88 -8.35 5.42 -20.89
N LYS A 89 -8.59 5.44 -22.20
CA LYS A 89 -9.26 4.32 -22.89
C LYS A 89 -8.56 2.97 -22.69
N ASN A 90 -7.24 3.01 -22.47
CA ASN A 90 -6.36 1.87 -22.26
C ASN A 90 -5.95 1.67 -20.80
N THR A 91 -6.55 2.39 -19.83
CA THR A 91 -6.23 2.19 -18.41
C THR A 91 -6.57 0.76 -17.98
N GLN A 92 -5.54 0.02 -17.56
CA GLN A 92 -5.71 -1.32 -17.01
C GLN A 92 -5.78 -1.24 -15.49
N ILE A 93 -6.99 -1.38 -14.95
CA ILE A 93 -7.21 -1.54 -13.53
C ILE A 93 -6.76 -2.95 -13.14
N LYS A 94 -5.76 -3.05 -12.27
CA LYS A 94 -5.26 -4.34 -11.79
C LYS A 94 -4.61 -4.22 -10.43
N VAL A 95 -4.66 -5.33 -9.71
CA VAL A 95 -3.88 -5.60 -8.51
C VAL A 95 -2.79 -6.63 -8.86
N PRO A 96 -1.80 -6.92 -7.99
CA PRO A 96 -0.69 -7.82 -8.32
C PRO A 96 -1.16 -9.16 -8.88
N ARG A 97 -0.52 -9.64 -9.96
CA ARG A 97 -0.93 -10.89 -10.65
C ARG A 97 -0.96 -12.10 -9.72
N LYS A 98 0.00 -12.19 -8.80
CA LYS A 98 0.06 -13.28 -7.80
C LYS A 98 -1.16 -13.27 -6.88
N PHE A 99 -1.61 -12.08 -6.47
CA PHE A 99 -2.82 -11.92 -5.67
C PHE A 99 -4.09 -12.30 -6.48
N MET A 100 -4.21 -11.84 -7.72
CA MET A 100 -5.33 -12.24 -8.60
C MET A 100 -5.39 -13.75 -8.80
N ALA A 101 -4.26 -14.40 -9.05
CA ALA A 101 -4.20 -15.85 -9.23
C ALA A 101 -4.64 -16.64 -7.99
N ILE A 102 -4.36 -16.13 -6.79
CA ILE A 102 -4.84 -16.71 -5.53
C ILE A 102 -6.35 -16.60 -5.44
N LEU A 103 -6.91 -15.42 -5.72
CA LEU A 103 -8.35 -15.19 -5.70
C LEU A 103 -9.07 -16.11 -6.70
N GLU A 104 -8.66 -16.09 -7.97
CA GLU A 104 -9.28 -16.90 -9.03
C GLU A 104 -9.24 -18.40 -8.73
N LYS A 105 -8.17 -18.88 -8.10
CA LYS A 105 -8.00 -20.32 -7.82
C LYS A 105 -8.80 -20.78 -6.61
N TYR A 106 -8.92 -19.94 -5.58
CA TYR A 106 -9.44 -20.34 -4.28
C TYR A 106 -10.72 -19.60 -3.86
N GLU A 107 -11.33 -18.78 -4.72
CA GLU A 107 -12.52 -17.96 -4.40
C GLU A 107 -13.66 -18.74 -3.75
N TYR A 108 -13.87 -20.00 -4.14
CA TYR A 108 -14.93 -20.87 -3.60
C TYR A 108 -14.44 -21.84 -2.52
N GLN A 109 -13.21 -21.68 -2.02
CA GLN A 109 -12.58 -22.52 -1.01
C GLN A 109 -12.04 -21.67 0.14
N PRO A 110 -12.88 -21.27 1.11
CA PRO A 110 -12.52 -20.29 2.15
C PRO A 110 -11.25 -20.65 2.94
N GLU A 111 -11.06 -21.91 3.32
CA GLU A 111 -9.87 -22.36 4.05
C GLU A 111 -8.60 -22.25 3.18
N SER A 112 -8.64 -22.78 1.96
CA SER A 112 -7.53 -22.69 1.00
C SER A 112 -7.19 -21.23 0.66
N LEU A 113 -8.22 -20.38 0.53
CA LEU A 113 -8.05 -18.96 0.26
C LEU A 113 -7.37 -18.24 1.41
N LYS A 114 -7.76 -18.56 2.65
CA LYS A 114 -7.13 -18.04 3.86
C LYS A 114 -5.66 -18.45 3.95
N GLU A 115 -5.35 -19.73 3.73
CA GLU A 115 -3.97 -20.24 3.74
C GLU A 115 -3.11 -19.60 2.65
N ALA A 116 -3.62 -19.52 1.42
CA ALA A 116 -2.91 -18.89 0.31
C ALA A 116 -2.72 -17.38 0.54
N GLY A 117 -3.71 -16.70 1.12
CA GLY A 117 -3.62 -15.29 1.50
C GLY A 117 -2.58 -15.04 2.59
N LEU A 118 -2.52 -15.91 3.61
CA LEU A 118 -1.49 -15.88 4.64
C LEU A 118 -0.08 -16.06 4.05
N ALA A 119 0.09 -17.06 3.18
CA ALA A 119 1.36 -17.30 2.51
C ALA A 119 1.79 -16.11 1.65
N TYR A 120 0.85 -15.48 0.94
CA TYR A 120 1.11 -14.26 0.17
C TYR A 120 1.53 -13.09 1.07
N ALA A 121 0.86 -12.88 2.20
CA ALA A 121 1.23 -11.82 3.14
C ALA A 121 2.63 -12.05 3.73
N LEU A 122 2.97 -13.30 4.07
CA LEU A 122 4.32 -13.67 4.55
C LEU A 122 5.40 -13.36 3.52
N ASP A 123 5.17 -13.72 2.26
CA ASP A 123 6.08 -13.43 1.15
C ASP A 123 6.34 -11.91 1.01
N GLN A 124 5.27 -11.10 1.07
CA GLN A 124 5.40 -9.64 1.06
C GLN A 124 6.20 -9.10 2.24
N ILE A 125 6.02 -9.68 3.44
CA ILE A 125 6.78 -9.29 4.64
C ILE A 125 8.25 -9.62 4.45
N VAL A 126 8.59 -10.82 3.97
CA VAL A 126 9.97 -11.22 3.69
C VAL A 126 10.62 -10.29 2.66
N ASP A 127 9.92 -9.97 1.58
CA ASP A 127 10.40 -9.03 0.55
C ASP A 127 10.70 -7.65 1.12
N LEU A 128 9.85 -7.13 2.02
CA LEU A 128 10.08 -5.83 2.68
C LEU A 128 11.29 -5.88 3.62
N VAL A 129 11.41 -6.94 4.42
CA VAL A 129 12.51 -7.10 5.38
C VAL A 129 13.86 -7.22 4.66
N THR A 130 13.89 -7.96 3.55
CA THR A 130 15.11 -8.13 2.72
C THR A 130 15.49 -6.87 1.93
N GLN A 131 14.60 -5.88 1.85
CA GLN A 131 14.85 -4.56 1.26
C GLN A 131 15.09 -3.48 2.33
N ASP A 132 15.52 -3.89 3.53
CA ASP A 132 15.88 -3.00 4.64
C ASP A 132 14.74 -2.06 5.09
N ALA A 133 13.48 -2.52 4.99
CA ALA A 133 12.37 -1.80 5.58
C ALA A 133 12.58 -1.66 7.11
N GLU A 134 12.60 -0.43 7.62
CA GLU A 134 12.86 -0.10 9.04
C GLU A 134 11.95 -0.84 10.04
N GLY A 135 10.77 -1.27 9.60
CA GLY A 135 9.86 -2.06 10.41
C GLY A 135 8.57 -2.40 9.68
N ILE A 136 7.90 -3.45 10.15
CA ILE A 136 6.64 -3.92 9.60
C ILE A 136 5.57 -3.86 10.67
N HIS A 137 4.52 -3.09 10.41
CA HIS A 137 3.35 -3.06 11.25
C HIS A 137 2.26 -3.93 10.63
N LEU A 138 1.91 -5.02 11.32
CA LEU A 138 0.85 -5.94 10.95
C LEU A 138 -0.50 -5.49 11.52
N TYR A 139 -1.51 -5.43 10.67
CA TYR A 139 -2.89 -5.21 11.08
C TYR A 139 -3.78 -6.32 10.55
N THR A 140 -4.45 -7.04 11.43
CA THR A 140 -5.26 -8.23 11.07
C THR A 140 -6.75 -8.07 11.34
N MET A 141 -7.26 -6.82 11.42
CA MET A 141 -8.69 -6.54 11.59
C MET A 141 -9.33 -7.33 12.75
N ASN A 142 -8.73 -7.29 13.95
CA ASN A 142 -9.12 -8.07 15.14
C ASN A 142 -8.98 -9.60 15.04
N GLN A 143 -8.27 -10.13 14.03
CA GLN A 143 -7.94 -11.55 13.96
C GLN A 143 -6.61 -11.83 14.67
N ALA A 144 -6.69 -12.00 15.99
CA ALA A 144 -5.50 -12.20 16.82
C ALA A 144 -4.70 -13.46 16.44
N GLU A 145 -5.38 -14.53 15.99
CA GLU A 145 -4.72 -15.75 15.54
C GLU A 145 -3.87 -15.53 14.28
N THR A 146 -4.43 -14.84 13.28
CA THR A 146 -3.72 -14.42 12.08
C THR A 146 -2.47 -13.59 12.43
N ALA A 147 -2.58 -12.65 13.38
CA ALA A 147 -1.44 -11.83 13.80
C ALA A 147 -0.35 -12.67 14.48
N ARG A 148 -0.74 -13.56 15.41
CA ARG A 148 0.19 -14.46 16.09
C ARG A 148 0.90 -15.39 15.12
N TYR A 149 0.17 -15.95 14.16
CA TYR A 149 0.73 -16.83 13.14
C TYR A 149 1.79 -16.10 12.31
N ILE A 150 1.46 -14.91 11.79
CA ILE A 150 2.41 -14.12 10.99
C ILE A 150 3.64 -13.75 11.81
N TYR A 151 3.45 -13.30 13.06
CA TYR A 151 4.56 -12.97 13.95
C TYR A 151 5.48 -14.18 14.18
N GLN A 152 4.92 -15.35 14.53
CA GLN A 152 5.69 -16.57 14.75
C GLN A 152 6.44 -17.02 13.50
N ALA A 153 5.82 -16.89 12.32
CA ALA A 153 6.44 -17.26 11.05
C ALA A 153 7.57 -16.32 10.62
N THR A 154 7.60 -15.08 11.11
CA THR A 154 8.53 -14.03 10.62
C THR A 154 9.55 -13.57 11.65
N THR A 155 9.33 -13.85 12.95
CA THR A 155 10.16 -13.35 14.06
C THR A 155 11.66 -13.65 13.91
N ALA A 156 12.02 -14.85 13.45
CA ALA A 156 13.41 -15.25 13.27
C ALA A 156 14.14 -14.40 12.21
N ILE A 157 13.40 -13.93 11.19
CA ILE A 157 13.96 -13.12 10.10
C ILE A 157 14.33 -11.74 10.61
N PHE A 158 13.52 -11.15 11.50
CA PHE A 158 13.82 -9.87 12.14
C PHE A 158 14.97 -9.96 13.16
N GLN A 159 15.12 -11.08 13.88
CA GLN A 159 16.19 -11.27 14.87
C GLN A 159 17.59 -11.36 14.23
N ASN A 160 17.69 -11.94 13.03
CA ASN A 160 18.97 -12.06 12.34
C ASN A 160 19.51 -10.72 11.80
N LEU A 161 18.63 -9.74 11.53
CA LEU A 161 19.04 -8.42 11.06
C LEU A 161 19.61 -7.54 12.19
N SER A 162 19.16 -7.73 13.44
CA SER A 162 19.67 -6.97 14.59
C SER A 162 21.10 -7.34 15.03
N HIS A 163 21.70 -8.38 14.44
CA HIS A 163 23.07 -8.82 14.72
C HIS A 163 24.06 -8.50 13.57
N ALA A 164 23.60 -7.92 12.46
CA ALA A 164 24.40 -7.62 11.29
C ALA A 164 24.87 -6.15 11.20
N SER A 165 24.65 -5.35 12.26
CA SER A 165 25.02 -3.93 12.36
C SER A 165 25.82 -3.62 13.62
#